data_AF-A0A2E1J694-F1
#
_entry.id   AF-A0A2E1J694-F1
#
_cell.length_a   1.000
_cell.length_b   1.000
_cell.length_c   1.000
_cell.angle_alpha   90.00
_cell.angle_beta   90.00
_cell.angle_gamma   90.00
#
_symmetry.space_group_name_H-M   'P 1'
#
loop_
_entity.id
_entity.type
_entity.pdbx_description
1 polymer ?
#
loop_
_entity_poly.entity_id
_entity_poly.type
_entity_poly.pdbx_seq_one_letter_code
_entity_poly.pdbx_strand_id
1 'polypeptide(L)' 'DAENGTLDLLVEDSVLAERHKNWQGKETDFTSGTLWKYAQGVGPACKGAVTHPGGAKEKRQFADV' A
#
# COMPACT_ATOMS: atom_id res chain seq x y z
N ASP A 1 -9.72 -7.90 17.22
CA ASP A 1 -11.11 -8.17 17.60
C ASP A 1 -11.96 -8.27 16.33
N ALA A 2 -12.61 -9.41 16.10
CA ALA A 2 -13.39 -9.62 14.88
C ALA A 2 -14.74 -8.89 14.90
N GLU A 3 -15.30 -8.63 16.08
CA GLU A 3 -16.58 -7.93 16.24
C GLU A 3 -16.37 -6.42 16.15
N ASN A 4 -15.30 -5.91 16.78
CA ASN A 4 -14.94 -4.48 16.73
C ASN A 4 -14.13 -4.09 15.47
N GLY A 5 -13.69 -5.07 14.68
CA GLY A 5 -12.92 -4.84 13.45
C GLY A 5 -11.51 -4.26 13.69
N THR A 6 -10.96 -4.43 14.90
CA THR A 6 -9.62 -3.93 15.25
C THR A 6 -8.57 -5.03 15.11
N LEU A 7 -7.35 -4.63 14.81
CA LEU A 7 -6.18 -5.50 14.86
C LEU A 7 -5.10 -4.80 15.70
N ASP A 8 -5.06 -5.14 16.99
CA ASP A 8 -4.17 -4.50 17.95
C ASP A 8 -2.87 -5.30 18.11
N LEU A 9 -1.75 -4.58 18.17
CA LEU A 9 -0.44 -5.16 18.48
C LEU A 9 -0.17 -4.95 19.98
N LEU A 10 -0.02 -6.04 20.74
CA LEU A 10 0.24 -6.00 22.19
C LEU A 10 1.71 -5.65 22.50
N VAL A 11 2.13 -4.44 22.11
CA VAL A 11 3.46 -3.87 22.36
C VAL A 11 3.27 -2.42 22.79
N GLU A 12 4.02 -1.98 23.79
CA GLU A 12 4.03 -0.59 24.22
C GLU A 12 4.40 0.36 23.08
N ASP A 13 3.73 1.52 23.01
CA ASP A 13 3.96 2.52 21.95
C ASP A 13 5.40 3.01 21.89
N SER A 14 6.07 3.10 23.05
CA SER A 14 7.48 3.48 23.15
C SER A 14 8.39 2.49 22.42
N VAL A 15 8.14 1.19 22.58
CA VAL A 15 8.90 0.12 21.91
C VAL A 15 8.60 0.10 20.41
N LEU A 16 7.35 0.33 20.02
CA LEU A 16 6.99 0.41 18.60
C LEU A 16 7.67 1.61 17.92
N ALA A 17 7.73 2.77 18.60
CA ALA A 17 8.41 3.95 18.10
C ALA A 17 9.92 3.71 17.92
N GLU A 18 10.57 3.01 18.85
CA GLU A 18 11.98 2.61 18.73
C GLU A 18 12.21 1.65 17.55
N ARG A 19 11.34 0.65 17.38
CA ARG A 19 11.42 -0.29 16.25
C ARG A 19 11.21 0.42 14.91
N HIS A 20 10.27 1.35 14.83
CA HIS A 20 9.99 2.12 13.62
C HIS A 20 11.19 2.99 13.21
N LYS A 21 11.91 3.58 14.17
CA LYS A 21 13.14 4.35 13.88
C LYS A 21 14.24 3.51 13.24
N ASN A 22 14.33 2.23 13.61
CA ASN A 22 15.34 1.31 13.12
C ASN A 22 14.88 0.50 11.89
N TRP A 23 13.64 0.67 11.45
CA TRP A 23 13.09 -0.10 10.35
C TRP A 23 13.68 0.36 9.01
N GLN A 24 14.11 -0.60 8.21
CA GLN A 24 14.59 -0.39 6.85
C GLN A 24 13.75 -1.24 5.89
N GLY A 25 13.25 -0.61 4.83
CA GLY A 25 12.51 -1.31 3.79
C GLY A 25 13.40 -2.35 3.11
N LYS A 26 12.87 -3.57 2.95
CA LYS A 26 13.57 -4.60 2.20
C LYS A 26 13.59 -4.22 0.72
N GLU A 27 14.77 -4.28 0.09
CA GLU A 27 14.90 -4.09 -1.34
C GLU A 27 14.20 -5.21 -2.12
N THR A 28 13.68 -4.88 -3.29
CA THR A 28 13.03 -5.85 -4.17
C THR A 28 14.09 -6.64 -4.93
N ASP A 29 13.99 -7.97 -4.92
CA ASP A 29 14.89 -8.84 -5.71
C ASP A 29 14.69 -8.66 -7.24
N PHE A 30 13.57 -8.04 -7.65
CA PHE A 30 13.24 -7.72 -9.03
C PHE A 30 13.60 -6.27 -9.35
N THR A 31 14.80 -6.06 -9.90
CA THR A 31 15.31 -4.73 -10.26
C THR A 31 14.95 -4.30 -11.69
N SER A 32 14.26 -5.15 -12.45
CA SER A 32 13.80 -4.86 -13.81
C SER A 32 12.57 -5.70 -14.19
N GLY A 33 12.05 -5.49 -15.41
CA GLY A 33 10.92 -6.26 -15.94
C GLY A 33 9.55 -5.83 -15.40
N THR A 34 8.54 -6.65 -15.66
CA THR A 34 7.15 -6.32 -15.35
C THR A 34 6.87 -6.22 -13.85
N LEU A 35 7.49 -7.07 -13.03
CA LEU A 35 7.32 -7.03 -11.57
C LEU A 35 7.88 -5.74 -10.97
N TRP A 36 9.07 -5.32 -11.43
CA TRP A 36 9.64 -4.03 -11.05
C TRP A 36 8.71 -2.87 -11.44
N LYS A 37 8.22 -2.84 -12.68
CA LYS A 37 7.27 -1.80 -13.14
C LYS A 37 5.99 -1.77 -12.30
N TYR A 38 5.43 -2.93 -11.98
CA TYR A 38 4.22 -3.05 -11.17
C TYR A 38 4.42 -2.51 -9.76
N ALA A 39 5.54 -2.87 -9.11
CA ALA A 39 5.87 -2.42 -7.76
C ALA A 39 5.94 -0.88 -7.64
N GLN A 40 6.35 -0.20 -8.71
CA GLN A 40 6.42 1.28 -8.75
C GLN A 40 5.06 1.96 -8.90
N GLY A 41 4.06 1.28 -9.48
CA GLY A 41 2.77 1.87 -9.83
C GLY A 41 1.61 1.45 -8.93
N VAL A 42 1.72 0.32 -8.23
CA VAL A 42 0.63 -0.27 -7.45
C VAL A 42 0.29 0.58 -6.21
N GLY A 43 -0.98 0.90 -6.05
CA GLY A 43 -1.52 1.57 -4.86
C GLY A 43 -1.81 0.62 -3.70
N PRO A 44 -2.26 1.15 -2.55
CA PRO A 44 -2.57 0.32 -1.38
C PRO A 44 -3.76 -0.62 -1.63
N ALA A 45 -3.71 -1.82 -1.06
CA ALA A 45 -4.75 -2.85 -1.22
C ALA A 45 -6.13 -2.40 -0.72
N CYS A 46 -6.19 -1.59 0.35
CA CYS A 46 -7.45 -1.03 0.85
C CYS A 46 -8.14 -0.09 -0.15
N LYS A 47 -7.43 0.37 -1.20
CA LYS A 47 -7.98 1.16 -2.31
C LYS A 47 -8.09 0.35 -3.60
N GLY A 48 -8.01 -0.98 -3.52
CA GLY A 48 -8.14 -1.89 -4.67
C GLY A 48 -6.84 -2.17 -5.43
N ALA A 49 -5.67 -1.80 -4.90
CA ALA A 49 -4.36 -2.08 -5.52
C ALA A 49 -4.24 -1.68 -7.00
N VAL A 50 -4.88 -0.57 -7.38
CA VAL A 50 -4.82 -0.06 -8.76
C VAL A 50 -3.42 0.44 -9.12
N THR A 51 -3.00 0.25 -10.37
CA THR A 51 -1.68 0.64 -10.89
C THR A 51 -1.69 1.98 -11.63
N HIS A 52 -2.81 2.70 -11.57
CA HIS A 52 -3.03 4.00 -12.18
C HIS A 52 -3.56 4.98 -11.13
N PRO A 53 -3.60 6.31 -11.39
CA PRO A 53 -4.00 7.33 -10.42
C PRO A 53 -5.46 7.24 -9.90
N GLY A 54 -6.21 6.21 -10.29
CA GLY A 54 -7.59 5.94 -9.91
C GLY A 54 -8.61 6.70 -10.75
N GLY A 55 -9.84 6.19 -10.79
CA GLY A 55 -10.96 6.79 -11.54
C GLY A 55 -11.30 8.22 -11.11
N ALA A 56 -11.00 8.60 -9.87
CA ALA A 56 -11.20 9.97 -9.38
C ALA A 56 -10.34 11.02 -10.10
N LYS A 57 -9.24 10.61 -10.75
CA LYS A 57 -8.35 11.49 -11.51
C LYS A 57 -8.48 11.31 -13.04
N GLU A 58 -9.34 10.40 -13.48
CA GLU A 58 -9.64 10.21 -14.89
C GLU A 58 -10.41 11.42 -15.42
N LYS A 59 -9.99 11.94 -16.58
CA LYS A 59 -10.58 13.15 -17.20
C LYS A 59 -11.62 12.82 -18.27
N ARG A 60 -11.75 11.55 -18.66
CA ARG A 60 -12.67 11.07 -19.69
C ARG A 60 -13.20 9.70 -19.28
N GLN A 61 -14.51 9.54 -19.24
CA GLN A 61 -15.16 8.25 -19.02
C GLN A 61 -15.70 7.76 -20.37
N PHE A 62 -15.53 6.47 -20.68
CA PHE A 62 -16.06 5.87 -21.91
C PHE A 62 -17.61 5.84 -21.93
N ALA A 63 -18.23 5.79 -20.75
CA ALA A 63 -19.67 5.93 -20.56
C ALA A 63 -20.05 7.39 -20.29
N ASP A 64 -19.88 8.26 -21.29
CA ASP A 64 -20.57 9.55 -21.38
C ASP A 64 -21.85 9.30 -22.19
N VAL A 65 -22.99 9.13 -21.49
CA VAL A 65 -24.38 9.18 -22.04
C VAL A 65 -25.15 10.16 -21.17
#